data_AF-A0A2N2J586-F1
#
_entry.id   AF-A0A2N2J586-F1
#
_cell.length_a   1.000
_cell.length_b   1.000
_cell.length_c   1.000
_cell.angle_alpha   90.00
_cell.angle_beta   90.00
_cell.angle_gamma   90.00
#
_symmetry.space_group_name_H-M   'P 1'
#
loop_
_entity.id
_entity.type
_entity.pdbx_description
1 polymer ?
#
loop_
_entity_poly.entity_id
_entity_poly.type
_entity_poly.pdbx_seq_one_letter_code
_entity_poly.pdbx_strand_id
1 'polypeptide(L)'
;MNKKAPRYKQSTHEYVLWAIRCLLIGSIIINLVYIILALLDKSLGTKSDMMNAMEKNITIIFWALVTYALTFLHDYFEKIKKIHIPDILESIIIIFIYAGIFLSARFNLYDDVFWWDVVLHTASGVILGFIGFLAIYKINSRHSMNISPLLVAVFAFTFAVTMDVMFEIYEFAMDVIFGTDMQSWNLPATTIELGRSFQGIGLRDTMSDLIFDTIGALSIAVICFFLYKNEKKKTLKLMHEVFPDK
;
A
#
# COMPACT_ATOMS: atom_id res chain seq x y z
N MET A 1 -7.80 -25.22 -41.02
CA MET A 1 -6.84 -24.18 -40.54
C MET A 1 -7.20 -23.82 -39.10
N ASN A 2 -6.45 -24.33 -38.13
CA ASN A 2 -6.57 -23.93 -36.72
C ASN A 2 -6.11 -22.48 -36.59
N LYS A 3 -7.05 -21.54 -36.51
CA LYS A 3 -6.74 -20.18 -36.06
C LYS A 3 -6.34 -20.29 -34.58
N LYS A 4 -5.04 -20.27 -34.30
CA LYS A 4 -4.54 -20.08 -32.93
C LYS A 4 -5.22 -18.83 -32.38
N ALA A 5 -5.87 -18.97 -31.22
CA ALA A 5 -6.40 -17.83 -30.49
C ALA A 5 -5.30 -16.77 -30.35
N PRO A 6 -5.61 -15.47 -30.51
CA PRO A 6 -4.61 -14.42 -30.34
C PRO A 6 -4.00 -14.58 -28.93
N ARG A 7 -2.69 -14.79 -28.89
CA ARG A 7 -1.92 -14.84 -27.64
C ARG A 7 -2.01 -13.43 -27.06
N TYR A 8 -2.87 -13.24 -26.07
CA TYR A 8 -3.00 -11.94 -25.39
C TYR A 8 -1.60 -11.57 -24.90
N LYS A 9 -1.09 -10.43 -25.37
CA LYS A 9 0.24 -9.96 -24.98
C LYS A 9 0.12 -9.62 -23.50
N GLN A 10 0.77 -10.38 -22.62
CA GLN A 10 0.73 -10.13 -21.18
C GLN A 10 1.03 -8.65 -20.94
N SER A 11 0.13 -7.96 -20.25
CA SER A 11 0.36 -6.55 -19.92
C SER A 11 1.52 -6.46 -18.92
N THR A 12 2.27 -5.35 -18.93
CA THR A 12 3.40 -5.13 -18.02
C THR A 12 3.01 -5.37 -16.55
N HIS A 13 1.74 -5.11 -16.21
CA HIS A 13 1.14 -5.37 -14.91
C HIS A 13 1.21 -6.85 -14.48
N GLU A 14 0.90 -7.80 -15.36
CA GLU A 14 1.00 -9.24 -15.03
C GLU A 14 2.42 -9.63 -14.61
N TYR A 15 3.44 -9.02 -15.24
CA TYR A 15 4.84 -9.28 -14.88
C TYR A 15 5.22 -8.71 -13.51
N VAL A 16 4.76 -7.50 -13.18
CA VAL A 16 4.97 -6.89 -11.85
C VAL A 16 4.37 -7.79 -10.78
N LEU A 17 3.14 -8.21 -11.00
CA LEU A 17 2.38 -9.03 -10.08
C LEU A 17 3.04 -10.41 -9.88
N TRP A 18 3.41 -11.06 -10.98
CA TRP A 18 4.12 -12.33 -10.96
C TRP A 18 5.48 -12.22 -10.25
N ALA A 19 6.25 -11.16 -10.54
CA ALA A 19 7.54 -10.93 -9.89
C ALA A 19 7.40 -10.77 -8.37
N ILE A 20 6.47 -9.94 -7.90
CA ILE A 20 6.22 -9.74 -6.46
C ILE A 20 5.79 -11.06 -5.79
N ARG A 21 4.87 -11.81 -6.40
CA ARG A 21 4.46 -13.13 -5.88
C ARG A 21 5.62 -14.12 -5.82
N CYS A 22 6.47 -14.17 -6.84
CA CYS A 22 7.67 -15.01 -6.85
C CYS A 22 8.68 -14.61 -5.77
N LEU A 23 8.90 -13.32 -5.54
CA LEU A 23 9.76 -12.83 -4.47
C LEU A 23 9.25 -13.22 -3.08
N LEU A 24 7.93 -13.12 -2.86
CA LEU A 24 7.30 -13.52 -1.59
C LEU A 24 7.41 -15.02 -1.35
N ILE A 25 7.11 -15.85 -2.36
CA ILE A 25 7.25 -17.32 -2.28
C ILE A 25 8.71 -17.70 -2.05
N GLY A 26 9.64 -17.09 -2.79
CA GLY A 26 11.07 -17.32 -2.63
C GLY A 26 11.53 -16.98 -1.20
N SER A 27 11.09 -15.86 -0.65
CA SER A 27 11.37 -15.48 0.73
C SER A 27 10.83 -16.52 1.73
N ILE A 28 9.58 -16.96 1.58
CA ILE A 28 8.98 -18.00 2.44
C ILE A 28 9.84 -19.26 2.43
N ILE A 29 10.23 -19.74 1.25
CA ILE A 29 11.05 -20.95 1.11
C ILE A 29 12.42 -20.76 1.77
N ILE A 30 13.09 -19.64 1.52
CA ILE A 30 14.43 -19.37 2.09
C ILE A 30 14.39 -19.36 3.62
N ASN A 31 13.42 -18.65 4.21
CA ASN A 31 13.30 -18.55 5.68
C ASN A 31 12.87 -19.90 6.29
N LEU A 32 12.02 -20.69 5.60
CA LEU A 32 11.68 -22.04 6.05
C LEU A 32 12.89 -22.99 6.03
N VAL A 33 13.68 -22.96 4.95
CA VAL A 33 14.92 -23.74 4.86
C VAL A 33 15.90 -23.33 5.95
N TYR A 34 16.06 -22.03 6.21
CA TYR A 34 16.89 -21.53 7.30
C TYR A 34 16.46 -22.11 8.65
N ILE A 35 15.16 -22.06 8.97
CA ILE A 35 14.62 -22.61 10.23
C ILE A 35 14.90 -24.12 10.32
N ILE A 36 14.68 -24.89 9.24
CA ILE A 36 14.93 -26.33 9.22
C ILE A 36 16.41 -26.62 9.47
N LEU A 37 17.32 -25.93 8.77
CA LEU A 37 18.76 -26.11 8.96
C LEU A 37 19.19 -25.74 10.38
N ALA A 38 18.67 -24.65 10.94
CA ALA A 38 18.96 -24.22 12.31
C ALA A 38 18.48 -25.25 13.35
N LEU A 39 17.35 -25.92 13.13
CA LEU A 39 16.85 -26.98 14.00
C LEU A 39 17.66 -28.28 13.91
N LEU A 40 18.31 -28.54 12.77
CA LEU A 40 19.14 -29.73 12.55
C LEU A 40 20.57 -29.54 13.08
N ASP A 41 21.04 -28.31 13.11
CA ASP A 41 22.38 -27.98 13.58
C ASP A 41 22.42 -27.88 15.12
N LYS A 42 22.92 -28.96 15.74
CA LYS A 42 23.10 -29.07 17.20
C LYS A 42 24.28 -28.25 17.74
N SER A 43 25.04 -27.57 16.87
CA SER A 43 26.23 -26.79 17.23
C SER A 43 25.98 -25.29 17.38
N LEU A 44 24.80 -24.80 16.98
CA LEU A 44 24.50 -23.38 16.92
C LEU A 44 24.30 -22.75 18.31
N GLY A 45 25.37 -22.10 18.78
CA GLY A 45 25.32 -20.93 19.65
C GLY A 45 24.63 -21.09 20.99
N THR A 46 24.49 -19.98 21.71
CA THR A 46 23.67 -19.96 22.92
C THR A 46 22.20 -20.11 22.53
N LYS A 47 21.39 -20.78 23.37
CA LYS A 47 19.96 -21.03 23.11
C LYS A 47 19.18 -19.76 22.71
N SER A 48 19.60 -18.59 23.21
CA SER A 48 19.04 -17.28 22.89
C SER A 48 19.26 -16.84 21.45
N ASP A 49 20.46 -17.04 20.88
CA ASP A 49 20.77 -16.59 19.51
C ASP A 49 19.93 -17.36 18.48
N MET A 50 19.77 -18.66 18.71
CA MET A 50 18.91 -19.51 17.90
C MET A 50 17.44 -19.08 18.00
N MET A 51 16.94 -18.80 19.21
CA MET A 51 15.56 -18.35 19.42
C MET A 51 15.27 -17.03 18.70
N ASN A 52 16.15 -16.05 18.84
CA ASN A 52 16.01 -14.75 18.17
C ASN A 52 16.04 -14.88 16.63
N ALA A 53 16.92 -15.74 16.10
CA ALA A 53 16.96 -15.99 14.67
C ALA A 53 15.68 -16.68 14.18
N MET A 54 15.15 -17.65 14.92
CA MET A 54 13.88 -18.31 14.57
C MET A 54 12.71 -17.33 14.58
N GLU A 55 12.59 -16.51 15.62
CA GLU A 55 11.55 -15.49 15.74
C GLU A 55 11.57 -14.54 14.53
N LYS A 56 12.73 -14.00 14.18
CA LYS A 56 12.89 -13.13 13.00
C LYS A 56 12.42 -13.79 11.71
N ASN A 57 12.83 -15.04 11.47
CA ASN A 57 12.44 -15.77 10.24
C ASN A 57 10.94 -16.08 10.22
N ILE A 58 10.34 -16.42 11.37
CA ILE A 58 8.89 -16.65 11.50
C ILE A 58 8.12 -15.36 11.18
N THR A 59 8.55 -14.22 11.73
CA THR A 59 7.95 -12.91 11.47
C THR A 59 8.02 -12.55 9.99
N ILE A 60 9.16 -12.79 9.32
CA ILE A 60 9.30 -12.57 7.88
C ILE A 60 8.35 -13.46 7.08
N ILE A 61 8.22 -14.75 7.44
CA ILE A 61 7.28 -15.67 6.79
C ILE A 61 5.84 -15.19 6.97
N PHE A 62 5.46 -14.78 8.18
CA PHE A 62 4.14 -14.25 8.48
C PHE A 62 3.80 -13.06 7.58
N TRP A 63 4.66 -12.04 7.53
CA TRP A 63 4.43 -10.86 6.69
C TRP A 63 4.49 -11.17 5.19
N ALA A 64 5.31 -12.14 4.77
CA ALA A 64 5.31 -12.61 3.39
C ALA A 64 3.97 -13.27 3.01
N LEU A 65 3.39 -14.09 3.89
CA LEU A 65 2.10 -14.74 3.69
C LEU A 65 0.95 -13.72 3.66
N VAL A 66 0.93 -12.77 4.60
CA VAL A 66 -0.06 -11.69 4.63
C VAL A 66 0.00 -10.87 3.34
N THR A 67 1.20 -10.42 2.95
CA THR A 67 1.38 -9.65 1.71
C THR A 67 1.00 -10.46 0.48
N TYR A 68 1.38 -11.74 0.43
CA TYR A 68 1.02 -12.65 -0.67
C TYR A 68 -0.49 -12.77 -0.81
N ALA A 69 -1.22 -12.98 0.29
CA ALA A 69 -2.67 -13.03 0.28
C ALA A 69 -3.30 -11.71 -0.22
N LEU A 70 -2.78 -10.56 0.22
CA LEU A 70 -3.23 -9.24 -0.22
C LEU A 70 -3.00 -9.01 -1.73
N THR A 71 -2.00 -9.63 -2.34
CA THR A 71 -1.82 -9.55 -3.81
C THR A 71 -2.97 -10.16 -4.60
N PHE A 72 -3.89 -10.91 -3.99
CA PHE A 72 -5.10 -11.46 -4.64
C PHE A 72 -6.36 -10.63 -4.33
N LEU A 73 -6.22 -9.50 -3.63
CA LEU A 73 -7.37 -8.68 -3.25
C LEU A 73 -8.04 -8.03 -4.48
N HIS A 74 -7.26 -7.63 -5.48
CA HIS A 74 -7.80 -7.11 -6.74
C HIS A 74 -8.68 -8.16 -7.46
N ASP A 75 -8.20 -9.40 -7.57
CA ASP A 75 -8.90 -10.54 -8.21
C ASP A 75 -10.31 -10.72 -7.61
N TYR A 76 -10.42 -10.53 -6.28
CA TYR A 76 -11.68 -10.57 -5.55
C TYR A 76 -12.62 -9.42 -5.97
N PHE A 77 -12.12 -8.19 -6.00
CA PHE A 77 -12.91 -7.02 -6.40
C PHE A 77 -13.36 -7.09 -7.86
N GLU A 78 -12.51 -7.54 -8.77
CA GLU A 78 -12.85 -7.67 -10.19
C GLU A 78 -13.92 -8.73 -10.43
N LYS A 79 -13.74 -9.93 -9.86
CA LYS A 79 -14.65 -11.06 -10.09
C LYS A 79 -16.01 -10.88 -9.41
N ILE A 80 -16.02 -10.34 -8.19
CA ILE A 80 -17.23 -10.30 -7.36
C ILE A 80 -17.95 -8.95 -7.45
N LYS A 81 -17.21 -7.84 -7.45
CA LYS A 81 -17.79 -6.49 -7.46
C LYS A 81 -17.92 -5.89 -8.86
N LYS A 82 -17.41 -6.56 -9.90
CA LYS A 82 -17.46 -6.12 -11.31
C LYS A 82 -16.88 -4.71 -11.48
N ILE A 83 -15.81 -4.43 -10.74
CA ILE A 83 -15.01 -3.21 -10.86
C ILE A 83 -13.73 -3.63 -11.57
N HIS A 84 -13.42 -3.02 -12.71
CA HIS A 84 -12.14 -3.26 -13.37
C HIS A 84 -11.14 -2.23 -12.86
N ILE A 85 -10.06 -2.66 -12.23
CA ILE A 85 -9.04 -1.72 -11.74
C ILE A 85 -8.07 -1.49 -12.90
N PRO A 86 -7.70 -0.25 -13.25
CA PRO A 86 -6.68 -0.05 -14.29
C PRO A 86 -5.39 -0.75 -13.91
N ASP A 87 -4.82 -1.55 -14.82
CA ASP A 87 -3.55 -2.26 -14.67
C ASP A 87 -2.44 -1.41 -14.02
N ILE A 88 -2.35 -0.13 -14.37
CA ILE A 88 -1.36 0.81 -13.80
C ILE A 88 -1.65 1.10 -12.33
N LEU A 89 -2.92 1.38 -11.98
CA LEU A 89 -3.32 1.64 -10.60
C LEU A 89 -3.13 0.39 -9.75
N GLU A 90 -3.48 -0.77 -10.29
CA GLU A 90 -3.28 -2.04 -9.61
C GLU A 90 -1.80 -2.31 -9.35
N SER A 91 -0.94 -2.12 -10.37
CA SER A 91 0.52 -2.24 -10.21
C SER A 91 1.04 -1.35 -9.07
N ILE A 92 0.60 -0.08 -9.04
CA ILE A 92 1.01 0.88 -8.01
C ILE A 92 0.55 0.42 -6.62
N ILE A 93 -0.70 -0.02 -6.47
CA ILE A 93 -1.24 -0.51 -5.19
C ILE A 93 -0.48 -1.75 -4.72
N ILE A 94 -0.18 -2.71 -5.60
CA ILE A 94 0.53 -3.93 -5.22
C ILE A 94 1.98 -3.62 -4.84
N ILE A 95 2.65 -2.73 -5.56
CA ILE A 95 3.99 -2.25 -5.20
C ILE A 95 3.96 -1.56 -3.83
N PHE A 96 2.97 -0.70 -3.59
CA PHE A 96 2.78 -0.01 -2.31
C PHE A 96 2.58 -0.99 -1.16
N ILE A 97 1.67 -1.97 -1.30
CA ILE A 97 1.42 -3.01 -0.29
C ILE A 97 2.68 -3.85 -0.04
N TYR A 98 3.40 -4.23 -1.10
CA TYR A 98 4.64 -4.97 -0.97
C TYR A 98 5.72 -4.17 -0.23
N ALA A 99 5.86 -2.88 -0.56
CA ALA A 99 6.81 -1.98 0.07
C ALA A 99 6.48 -1.77 1.56
N GLY A 100 5.25 -1.36 1.87
CA GLY A 100 4.83 -1.02 3.24
C GLY A 100 4.80 -2.21 4.19
N ILE A 101 4.43 -3.41 3.72
CA ILE A 101 4.30 -4.58 4.59
C ILE A 101 5.56 -5.44 4.56
N PHE A 102 5.78 -6.18 3.47
CA PHE A 102 6.83 -7.20 3.44
C PHE A 102 8.23 -6.59 3.38
N LEU A 103 8.45 -5.61 2.51
CA LEU A 103 9.78 -5.03 2.33
C LEU A 103 10.23 -4.29 3.61
N SER A 104 9.35 -3.50 4.21
CA SER A 104 9.58 -2.85 5.50
C SER A 104 9.93 -3.86 6.59
N ALA A 105 9.12 -4.90 6.78
CA ALA A 105 9.37 -5.92 7.81
C ALA A 105 10.65 -6.72 7.56
N ARG A 106 11.01 -6.98 6.29
CA ARG A 106 12.18 -7.79 5.95
C ARG A 106 13.50 -7.08 6.23
N PHE A 107 13.51 -5.77 6.03
CA PHE A 107 14.72 -4.92 6.05
C PHE A 107 14.71 -3.87 7.15
N ASN A 108 13.73 -3.91 8.06
CA ASN A 108 13.59 -2.98 9.17
C ASN A 108 13.49 -1.51 8.73
N LEU A 109 12.79 -1.26 7.62
CA LEU A 109 12.88 0.05 6.94
C LEU A 109 12.25 1.20 7.72
N TYR A 110 11.21 0.92 8.52
CA TYR A 110 10.60 1.94 9.39
C TYR A 110 11.60 2.47 10.43
N ASP A 111 12.43 1.60 11.02
CA ASP A 111 13.43 2.03 12.01
C ASP A 111 14.73 2.55 11.37
N ASP A 112 15.18 1.88 10.30
CA ASP A 112 16.55 2.08 9.78
C ASP A 112 16.62 3.20 8.74
N VAL A 113 15.49 3.58 8.12
CA VAL A 113 15.43 4.52 6.99
C VAL A 113 14.44 5.64 7.29
N PHE A 114 14.94 6.74 7.87
CA PHE A 114 14.14 7.88 8.36
C PHE A 114 13.17 8.55 7.35
N TRP A 115 13.34 8.35 6.05
CA TRP A 115 12.46 8.91 5.02
C TRP A 115 11.48 7.89 4.43
N TRP A 116 11.62 6.61 4.81
CA TRP A 116 10.85 5.52 4.24
C TRP A 116 9.36 5.71 4.49
N ASP A 117 9.03 6.01 5.73
CA ASP A 117 7.65 6.17 6.17
C ASP A 117 6.98 7.38 5.51
N VAL A 118 7.68 8.52 5.51
CA VAL A 118 7.30 9.73 4.78
C VAL A 118 6.95 9.47 3.31
N VAL A 119 7.73 8.62 2.63
CA VAL A 119 7.47 8.27 1.22
C VAL A 119 6.22 7.40 1.09
N LEU A 120 6.00 6.46 2.01
CA LEU A 120 4.80 5.63 2.02
C LEU A 120 3.55 6.48 2.30
N HIS A 121 3.56 7.34 3.31
CA HIS A 121 2.43 8.25 3.60
C HIS A 121 2.15 9.21 2.44
N THR A 122 3.18 9.79 1.83
CA THR A 122 2.96 10.60 0.62
C THR A 122 2.31 9.78 -0.50
N ALA A 123 2.71 8.52 -0.68
CA ALA A 123 2.16 7.62 -1.69
C ALA A 123 0.72 7.16 -1.38
N SER A 124 0.37 6.86 -0.11
CA SER A 124 -1.00 6.53 0.29
C SER A 124 -1.94 7.69 0.02
N GLY A 125 -1.58 8.92 0.40
CA GLY A 125 -2.39 10.10 0.11
C GLY A 125 -2.67 10.28 -1.39
N VAL A 126 -1.69 10.02 -2.25
CA VAL A 126 -1.87 10.03 -3.72
C VAL A 126 -2.82 8.91 -4.18
N ILE A 127 -2.60 7.67 -3.71
CA ILE A 127 -3.40 6.50 -4.09
C ILE A 127 -4.86 6.69 -3.65
N LEU A 128 -5.08 7.07 -2.39
CA LEU A 128 -6.41 7.29 -1.81
C LEU A 128 -7.12 8.48 -2.44
N GLY A 129 -6.41 9.55 -2.80
CA GLY A 129 -6.97 10.66 -3.57
C GLY A 129 -7.42 10.23 -4.95
N PHE A 130 -6.64 9.37 -5.63
CA PHE A 130 -7.06 8.80 -6.91
C PHE A 130 -8.28 7.88 -6.76
N ILE A 131 -8.33 7.04 -5.72
CA ILE A 131 -9.50 6.21 -5.41
C ILE A 131 -10.74 7.08 -5.14
N GLY A 132 -10.59 8.17 -4.38
CA GLY A 132 -11.66 9.15 -4.12
C GLY A 132 -12.16 9.80 -5.41
N PHE A 133 -11.25 10.14 -6.31
CA PHE A 133 -11.60 10.62 -7.65
C PHE A 133 -12.41 9.60 -8.46
N LEU A 134 -12.00 8.33 -8.48
CA LEU A 134 -12.76 7.26 -9.14
C LEU A 134 -14.15 7.09 -8.53
N ALA A 135 -14.26 7.19 -7.20
CA ALA A 135 -15.52 7.04 -6.48
C ALA A 135 -16.53 8.14 -6.84
N ILE A 136 -16.16 9.43 -6.72
CA ILE A 136 -17.08 10.53 -7.07
C ILE A 136 -17.43 10.53 -8.55
N TYR A 137 -16.48 10.15 -9.40
CA TYR A 137 -16.73 10.05 -10.82
C TYR A 137 -17.78 8.99 -11.14
N LYS A 138 -17.66 7.81 -10.55
CA LYS A 138 -18.64 6.72 -10.72
C LYS A 138 -20.04 7.18 -10.32
N ILE A 139 -20.16 7.88 -9.20
CA ILE A 139 -21.44 8.43 -8.72
C ILE A 139 -21.96 9.48 -9.72
N ASN A 140 -21.09 10.38 -10.20
CA ASN A 140 -21.44 11.40 -11.19
C ASN A 140 -21.98 10.79 -12.49
N SER A 141 -21.32 9.74 -13.02
CA SER A 141 -21.74 9.03 -14.21
C SER A 141 -23.09 8.33 -14.01
N ARG A 142 -23.22 7.53 -12.93
CA ARG A 142 -24.43 6.76 -12.62
C ARG A 142 -25.68 7.61 -12.47
N HIS A 143 -25.54 8.79 -11.86
CA HIS A 143 -26.66 9.70 -11.61
C HIS A 143 -26.76 10.84 -12.62
N SER A 144 -25.96 10.80 -13.70
CA SER A 144 -25.90 11.86 -14.71
C SER A 144 -25.77 13.27 -14.11
N MET A 145 -25.03 13.37 -13.01
CA MET A 145 -24.78 14.65 -12.36
C MET A 145 -23.79 15.47 -13.20
N ASN A 146 -23.88 16.79 -13.09
CA ASN A 146 -22.93 17.70 -13.72
C ASN A 146 -22.03 18.34 -12.66
N ILE A 147 -21.30 17.52 -11.91
CA ILE A 147 -20.39 17.99 -10.86
C ILE A 147 -19.23 18.79 -11.49
N SER A 148 -18.94 19.95 -10.90
CA SER A 148 -17.85 20.82 -11.34
C SER A 148 -16.48 20.18 -11.06
N PRO A 149 -15.45 20.47 -11.89
CA PRO A 149 -14.10 19.96 -11.64
C PRO A 149 -13.57 20.26 -10.24
N LEU A 150 -13.90 21.43 -9.71
CA LEU A 150 -13.49 21.84 -8.37
C LEU A 150 -14.11 20.94 -7.30
N LEU A 151 -15.41 20.65 -7.40
CA LEU A 151 -16.09 19.81 -6.42
C LEU A 151 -15.60 18.35 -6.48
N VAL A 152 -15.27 17.84 -7.66
CA VAL A 152 -14.61 16.53 -7.81
C VAL A 152 -13.26 16.50 -7.09
N ALA A 153 -12.43 17.53 -7.27
CA ALA A 153 -11.11 17.61 -6.66
C ALA A 153 -11.17 17.78 -5.13
N VAL A 154 -12.07 18.65 -4.64
CA VAL A 154 -12.30 18.83 -3.20
C VAL A 154 -12.79 17.51 -2.58
N PHE A 155 -13.73 16.81 -3.23
CA PHE A 155 -14.16 15.50 -2.75
C PHE A 155 -12.99 14.53 -2.64
N ALA A 156 -12.21 14.37 -3.72
CA ALA A 156 -11.07 13.44 -3.76
C ALA A 156 -10.05 13.75 -2.66
N PHE A 157 -9.72 15.02 -2.46
CA PHE A 157 -8.84 15.49 -1.39
C PHE A 157 -9.40 15.14 -0.01
N THR A 158 -10.63 15.56 0.28
CA THR A 158 -11.24 15.30 1.60
C THR A 158 -11.45 13.82 1.87
N PHE A 159 -11.74 13.03 0.83
CA PHE A 159 -11.87 11.58 0.94
C PHE A 159 -10.54 10.95 1.35
N ALA A 160 -9.43 11.30 0.69
CA ALA A 160 -8.11 10.79 1.02
C ALA A 160 -7.74 11.12 2.47
N VAL A 161 -7.74 12.41 2.84
CA VAL A 161 -7.41 12.85 4.21
C VAL A 161 -8.30 12.19 5.26
N THR A 162 -9.58 11.92 4.96
CA THR A 162 -10.45 11.19 5.90
C THR A 162 -9.99 9.74 6.08
N MET A 163 -9.62 9.06 5.00
CA MET A 163 -9.11 7.69 5.07
C MET A 163 -7.77 7.62 5.80
N ASP A 164 -6.89 8.60 5.58
CA ASP A 164 -5.59 8.71 6.27
C ASP A 164 -5.78 8.90 7.77
N VAL A 165 -6.68 9.81 8.19
CA VAL A 165 -7.06 9.98 9.61
C VAL A 165 -7.66 8.70 10.20
N MET A 166 -8.47 7.96 9.43
CA MET A 166 -8.99 6.67 9.91
C MET A 166 -7.89 5.63 10.09
N PHE A 167 -6.82 5.70 9.30
CA PHE A 167 -5.66 4.81 9.44
C PHE A 167 -4.89 5.14 10.73
N GLU A 168 -4.59 6.40 11.02
CA GLU A 168 -3.98 6.82 12.28
C GLU A 168 -4.77 6.38 13.53
N ILE A 169 -6.11 6.47 13.45
CA ILE A 169 -6.98 5.98 14.53
C ILE A 169 -6.86 4.46 14.68
N TYR A 170 -6.73 3.74 13.57
CA TYR A 170 -6.49 2.30 13.58
C TYR A 170 -5.14 1.98 14.22
N GLU A 171 -4.07 2.69 13.86
CA GLU A 171 -2.74 2.49 14.45
C GLU A 171 -2.74 2.68 15.96
N PHE A 172 -3.28 3.82 16.41
CA PHE A 172 -3.45 4.10 17.83
C PHE A 172 -4.28 3.02 18.53
N ALA A 173 -5.36 2.55 17.90
CA ALA A 173 -6.19 1.49 18.47
C ALA A 173 -5.43 0.16 18.57
N MET A 174 -4.59 -0.17 17.60
CA MET A 174 -3.74 -1.36 17.64
C MET A 174 -2.74 -1.28 18.78
N ASP A 175 -2.10 -0.12 18.97
CA ASP A 175 -1.12 0.11 20.04
C ASP A 175 -1.77 -0.04 21.41
N VAL A 176 -2.96 0.52 21.59
CA VAL A 176 -3.69 0.45 22.86
C VAL A 176 -4.25 -0.95 23.16
N ILE A 177 -4.83 -1.62 22.17
CA ILE A 177 -5.54 -2.90 22.38
C ILE A 177 -4.59 -4.09 22.39
N PHE A 178 -3.60 -4.08 21.50
CA PHE A 178 -2.71 -5.21 21.27
C PHE A 178 -1.27 -4.97 21.74
N GLY A 179 -0.95 -3.75 22.18
CA GLY A 179 0.41 -3.41 22.61
C GLY A 179 1.41 -3.43 21.45
N THR A 180 0.93 -3.14 20.23
CA THR A 180 1.80 -2.91 19.08
C THR A 180 2.54 -1.59 19.22
N ASP A 181 3.41 -1.31 18.25
CA ASP A 181 4.18 -0.07 18.18
C ASP A 181 4.07 0.56 16.79
N MET A 182 2.84 0.71 16.29
CA MET A 182 2.57 1.29 14.98
C MET A 182 2.91 2.77 14.98
N GLN A 183 2.64 3.50 16.06
CA GLN A 183 3.02 4.91 16.18
C GLN A 183 4.42 5.11 16.80
N SER A 184 5.33 4.15 16.64
CA SER A 184 6.76 4.33 16.95
C SER A 184 7.10 4.81 18.38
N TRP A 185 6.33 4.41 19.40
CA TRP A 185 6.54 4.79 20.81
C TRP A 185 7.87 4.31 21.39
N ASN A 186 8.40 3.16 20.95
CA ASN A 186 9.60 2.55 21.56
C ASN A 186 10.92 2.89 20.84
N LEU A 187 10.90 3.80 19.87
CA LEU A 187 12.12 4.20 19.18
C LEU A 187 13.12 4.91 20.14
N PRO A 188 14.44 4.75 19.94
CA PRO A 188 15.45 5.46 20.71
C PRO A 188 15.23 6.98 20.67
N ALA A 189 15.48 7.68 21.78
CA ALA A 189 15.35 9.15 21.86
C ALA A 189 16.25 9.92 20.86
N THR A 190 17.26 9.24 20.30
CA THR A 190 18.16 9.77 19.27
C THR A 190 17.61 9.62 17.85
N THR A 191 16.54 8.85 17.63
CA THR A 191 15.95 8.63 16.31
C THR A 191 15.43 9.94 15.72
N ILE A 192 15.69 10.13 14.43
CA ILE A 192 15.43 11.37 13.70
C ILE A 192 14.14 11.20 12.90
N GLU A 193 13.01 11.53 13.51
CA GLU A 193 11.82 11.87 12.72
C GLU A 193 11.98 13.28 12.15
N LEU A 194 11.32 13.62 11.03
CA LEU A 194 11.25 14.97 10.43
C LEU A 194 12.50 15.88 10.64
N GLY A 195 13.71 15.34 10.47
CA GLY A 195 14.99 16.04 10.63
C GLY A 195 15.42 16.47 12.06
N ARG A 196 14.85 15.93 13.16
CA ARG A 196 15.29 16.22 14.56
C ARG A 196 15.16 14.99 15.48
N SER A 197 15.92 14.90 16.59
CA SER A 197 15.77 13.86 17.64
C SER A 197 14.78 14.28 18.73
N PHE A 198 13.89 13.41 19.26
CA PHE A 198 12.80 13.87 20.16
C PHE A 198 12.22 12.90 21.24
N GLN A 199 11.58 13.49 22.28
CA GLN A 199 10.78 12.91 23.38
C GLN A 199 9.27 13.09 23.16
N GLY A 200 8.61 12.13 22.50
CA GLY A 200 7.18 12.19 22.15
C GLY A 200 6.96 11.69 20.73
N ILE A 201 7.57 10.54 20.43
CA ILE A 201 7.78 10.04 19.07
C ILE A 201 6.43 9.75 18.41
N GLY A 202 5.49 9.10 19.09
CA GLY A 202 4.17 8.81 18.51
C GLY A 202 3.28 10.01 18.17
N LEU A 203 3.42 11.15 18.87
CA LEU A 203 2.72 12.37 18.39
C LEU A 203 3.32 12.85 17.07
N ARG A 204 4.64 12.73 16.93
CA ARG A 204 5.35 13.30 15.80
C ARG A 204 5.26 12.43 14.55
N ASP A 205 5.29 11.13 14.74
CA ASP A 205 5.01 10.07 13.77
C ASP A 205 3.65 10.34 13.11
N THR A 206 2.54 10.16 13.84
CA THR A 206 1.19 10.53 13.36
C THR A 206 1.05 11.92 12.74
N MET A 207 1.68 12.95 13.31
CA MET A 207 1.60 14.28 12.71
C MET A 207 2.40 14.38 11.40
N SER A 208 3.54 13.69 11.29
CA SER A 208 4.31 13.58 10.05
C SER A 208 3.47 12.88 8.99
N ASP A 209 2.86 11.77 9.35
CA ASP A 209 2.06 10.92 8.46
C ASP A 209 0.89 11.70 7.88
N LEU A 210 0.06 12.29 8.74
CA LEU A 210 -1.05 13.14 8.32
C LEU A 210 -0.61 14.32 7.44
N ILE A 211 0.56 14.93 7.69
CA ILE A 211 1.09 16.02 6.86
C ILE A 211 1.45 15.50 5.47
N PHE A 212 2.18 14.40 5.38
CA PHE A 212 2.65 13.86 4.10
C PHE A 212 1.54 13.19 3.29
N ASP A 213 0.62 12.50 3.96
CA ASP A 213 -0.65 12.04 3.40
C ASP A 213 -1.43 13.22 2.79
N THR A 214 -1.59 14.32 3.54
CA THR A 214 -2.28 15.54 3.06
C THR A 214 -1.58 16.16 1.84
N ILE A 215 -0.24 16.19 1.83
CA ILE A 215 0.54 16.69 0.67
C ILE A 215 0.30 15.79 -0.55
N GLY A 216 0.33 14.47 -0.38
CA GLY A 216 0.04 13.51 -1.44
C GLY A 216 -1.37 13.68 -1.99
N ALA A 217 -2.36 13.74 -1.10
CA ALA A 217 -3.77 13.94 -1.41
C ALA A 217 -4.03 15.25 -2.15
N LEU A 218 -3.41 16.36 -1.72
CA LEU A 218 -3.55 17.66 -2.37
C LEU A 218 -2.93 17.63 -3.77
N SER A 219 -1.74 17.04 -3.90
CA SER A 219 -1.03 16.94 -5.17
C SER A 219 -1.86 16.21 -6.22
N ILE A 220 -2.43 15.05 -5.88
CA ILE A 220 -3.27 14.29 -6.81
C ILE A 220 -4.61 14.98 -7.07
N ALA A 221 -5.21 15.64 -6.07
CA ALA A 221 -6.46 16.39 -6.27
C ALA A 221 -6.30 17.53 -7.27
N VAL A 222 -5.17 18.25 -7.23
CA VAL A 222 -4.84 19.30 -8.22
C VAL A 222 -4.67 18.70 -9.61
N ILE A 223 -3.99 17.56 -9.74
CA ILE A 223 -3.85 16.85 -11.03
C ILE A 223 -5.23 16.43 -11.56
N CYS A 224 -6.05 15.79 -10.73
CA CYS A 224 -7.41 15.37 -11.07
C CYS A 224 -8.32 16.54 -11.48
N PHE A 225 -8.17 17.71 -10.85
CA PHE A 225 -8.87 18.93 -11.25
C PHE A 225 -8.59 19.30 -12.71
N PHE A 226 -7.30 19.39 -13.08
CA PHE A 226 -6.90 19.75 -14.43
C PHE A 226 -7.24 18.66 -15.45
N LEU A 227 -7.09 17.37 -15.08
CA LEU A 227 -7.49 16.25 -15.91
C LEU A 227 -8.98 16.29 -16.24
N TYR A 228 -9.84 16.48 -15.23
CA TYR A 228 -11.28 16.54 -15.46
C TYR A 228 -11.72 17.82 -16.20
N LYS A 229 -11.08 18.97 -15.91
CA LYS A 229 -11.38 20.25 -16.57
C LYS A 229 -10.98 20.26 -18.05
N ASN A 230 -9.77 19.79 -18.37
CA ASN A 230 -9.18 19.94 -19.70
C ASN A 230 -9.41 18.71 -20.58
N GLU A 231 -9.46 17.52 -19.99
CA GLU A 231 -9.46 16.24 -20.71
C GLU A 231 -10.71 15.39 -20.45
N LYS A 232 -11.87 16.03 -20.22
CA LYS A 232 -13.14 15.35 -19.85
C LYS A 232 -13.45 14.09 -20.67
N LYS A 233 -13.20 14.09 -21.98
CA LYS A 233 -13.40 12.90 -22.85
C LYS A 233 -12.44 11.74 -22.55
N LYS A 234 -11.14 12.02 -22.31
CA LYS A 234 -10.17 10.99 -21.93
C LYS A 234 -10.48 10.45 -20.54
N THR A 235 -10.86 11.33 -19.61
CA THR A 235 -11.32 10.94 -18.29
C THR A 235 -12.55 10.04 -18.37
N LEU A 236 -13.57 10.41 -19.15
CA LEU A 236 -14.73 9.55 -19.44
C LEU A 236 -14.32 8.16 -19.97
N LYS A 237 -13.34 8.11 -20.88
CA LYS A 237 -12.85 6.86 -21.43
C LYS A 237 -12.16 5.97 -20.38
N LEU A 238 -11.24 6.54 -19.60
CA LEU A 238 -10.60 5.84 -18.48
C LEU A 238 -11.67 5.29 -17.52
N MET A 239 -12.72 6.08 -17.27
CA MET A 239 -13.78 5.67 -16.34
C MET A 239 -14.67 4.56 -16.89
N HIS A 240 -14.94 4.53 -18.19
CA HIS A 240 -15.60 3.40 -18.82
C HIS A 240 -14.72 2.14 -18.81
N GLU A 241 -13.41 2.28 -18.93
CA GLU A 241 -12.49 1.14 -18.77
C GLU A 241 -12.58 0.58 -17.33
N VAL A 242 -12.65 1.45 -16.32
CA VAL A 242 -12.75 1.05 -14.90
C VAL A 242 -14.12 0.49 -14.50
N PHE A 243 -15.17 1.16 -14.96
CA PHE A 243 -16.56 0.82 -14.68
C PHE A 243 -17.27 0.62 -16.01
N PRO A 244 -17.06 -0.52 -16.70
CA PRO A 244 -17.74 -0.79 -17.95
C PRO A 244 -19.26 -0.77 -17.72
N ASP A 245 -19.94 0.10 -18.45
CA ASP A 245 -21.39 0.20 -18.42
C ASP A 245 -21.98 -1.16 -18.82
N LYS A 246 -23.08 -1.53 -18.15
CA LYS A 246 -23.96 -2.61 -18.60
C LYS A 246 -25.03 -2.06 -19.52
#